data_AF-A0A7C3CDT1-F1
#
_entry.id   AF-A0A7C3CDT1-F1
#
_cell.length_a   1.000
_cell.length_b   1.000
_cell.length_c   1.000
_cell.angle_alpha   90.00
_cell.angle_beta   90.00
_cell.angle_gamma   90.00
#
_symmetry.space_group_name_H-M   'P 1'
#
loop_
_entity.id
_entity.type
_entity.pdbx_description
1 polymer ?
#
loop_
_entity_poly.entity_id
_entity_poly.type
_entity_poly.pdbx_seq_one_letter_code
_entity_poly.pdbx_strand_id
1 'polypeptide(L)' 'MAFKIYTKTGDRGETGLFGGKRLPKSHLRIGSYGTVDELNSWVGLIRDLTEYPKTEGVLERVQNTL' A
#
# COMPACT_ATOMS: atom_id res chain seq x y z
N MET A 1 -7.00 25.52 -5.75
CA MET A 1 -7.82 24.34 -5.39
C MET A 1 -6.92 23.29 -4.77
N ALA A 2 -7.33 22.68 -3.66
CA ALA A 2 -6.55 21.63 -3.00
C ALA A 2 -6.49 20.34 -3.85
N PHE A 3 -5.35 19.65 -3.82
CA PHE A 3 -5.17 18.36 -4.48
C PHE A 3 -6.13 17.33 -3.87
N LYS A 4 -6.90 16.65 -4.72
CA LYS A 4 -7.84 15.59 -4.30
C LYS A 4 -7.21 14.24 -4.53
N ILE A 5 -7.13 13.43 -3.48
CA ILE A 5 -6.69 12.03 -3.58
C ILE A 5 -7.72 11.19 -4.36
N TYR A 6 -9.02 11.51 -4.23
CA TYR A 6 -10.08 10.78 -4.93
C TYR A 6 -10.24 11.23 -6.39
N THR A 7 -10.28 10.25 -7.30
CA THR A 7 -10.47 10.48 -8.74
C THR A 7 -11.81 9.97 -9.29
N LYS A 8 -12.54 9.14 -8.52
CA LYS A 8 -13.80 8.46 -8.92
C LYS A 8 -13.65 7.46 -10.08
N THR A 9 -12.45 7.27 -10.63
CA THR A 9 -12.22 6.35 -11.76
C THR A 9 -12.41 4.89 -11.39
N GLY A 10 -12.45 4.55 -10.09
CA GLY A 10 -12.63 3.20 -9.59
C GLY A 10 -14.06 2.85 -9.15
N ASP A 11 -15.03 3.74 -9.34
CA ASP A 11 -16.40 3.58 -8.84
C ASP A 11 -17.15 2.44 -9.53
N ARG A 12 -16.73 2.06 -10.75
CA ARG A 12 -17.26 0.91 -11.49
C ARG A 12 -16.62 -0.43 -11.10
N GLY A 13 -15.84 -0.48 -10.02
CA GLY A 13 -15.24 -1.72 -9.51
C GLY A 13 -13.92 -2.13 -10.16
N GLU A 14 -13.31 -1.26 -10.97
CA GLU A 14 -12.01 -1.50 -11.60
C GLU A 14 -10.93 -0.55 -11.04
N THR A 15 -9.67 -0.91 -11.24
CA THR A 15 -8.53 -0.03 -10.96
C THR A 15 -7.48 -0.13 -12.06
N GLY A 16 -6.66 0.92 -12.19
CA GLY A 16 -5.57 0.98 -13.16
C GLY A 16 -4.27 0.40 -12.59
N LEU A 17 -3.57 -0.39 -13.39
CA LEU A 17 -2.18 -0.74 -13.17
C LEU A 17 -1.26 0.34 -13.76
N PHE A 18 -0.02 0.34 -13.29
CA PHE A 18 1.07 0.99 -14.00
C PHE A 18 1.11 0.50 -15.46
N GLY A 19 1.25 1.43 -16.42
CA GLY A 19 1.15 1.15 -17.85
C GLY A 19 -0.26 1.21 -18.45
N GLY A 20 -1.27 1.64 -17.67
CA GLY A 20 -2.59 2.00 -18.20
C GLY A 20 -3.60 0.85 -18.35
N LYS A 21 -3.17 -0.41 -18.15
CA LYS A 21 -4.08 -1.56 -18.13
C LYS A 21 -5.04 -1.47 -16.93
N ARG A 22 -6.33 -1.73 -17.13
CA ARG A 22 -7.32 -1.79 -16.05
C ARG A 22 -7.70 -3.23 -15.72
N LEU A 23 -7.96 -3.49 -14.45
CA LEU A 23 -8.40 -4.80 -13.94
C LEU A 23 -9.53 -4.62 -12.91
N PRO A 24 -10.42 -5.61 -12.75
CA PRO A 24 -11.36 -5.65 -11.63
C PRO A 24 -10.64 -5.59 -10.28
N LYS A 25 -11.21 -4.90 -9.29
CA LYS A 25 -10.66 -4.83 -7.92
C LYS A 25 -10.54 -6.20 -7.25
N SER A 26 -11.34 -7.17 -7.65
CA SER A 26 -11.30 -8.57 -7.19
C SER A 26 -10.23 -9.43 -7.88
N HIS A 27 -9.51 -8.89 -8.88
CA HIS A 27 -8.51 -9.65 -9.60
C HIS A 27 -7.32 -10.01 -8.68
N LEU A 28 -6.82 -11.25 -8.76
CA LEU A 28 -5.77 -11.80 -7.90
C LEU A 28 -4.58 -10.83 -7.71
N ARG A 29 -4.04 -10.31 -8.82
CA ARG A 29 -2.94 -9.32 -8.79
C ARG A 29 -3.23 -8.10 -7.89
N ILE A 30 -4.45 -7.56 -7.92
CA ILE A 30 -4.85 -6.40 -7.11
C ILE A 30 -4.87 -6.78 -5.63
N GLY A 31 -5.47 -7.94 -5.33
CA GLY A 31 -5.46 -8.49 -3.98
C GLY A 31 -4.03 -8.74 -3.45
N SER A 32 -3.13 -9.28 -4.28
CA SER A 32 -1.76 -9.61 -3.88
C SER A 32 -0.99 -8.39 -3.36
N TYR A 33 -0.91 -7.29 -4.11
CA TYR A 33 -0.22 -6.10 -3.61
C TYR A 33 -1.05 -5.33 -2.58
N GLY A 34 -2.38 -5.48 -2.55
CA GLY A 34 -3.21 -4.96 -1.47
C GLY A 34 -2.90 -5.60 -0.12
N THR A 35 -2.66 -6.92 -0.09
CA THR A 35 -2.20 -7.62 1.13
C THR A 35 -0.78 -7.18 1.53
N VAL A 36 0.09 -6.90 0.57
CA VAL A 36 1.43 -6.33 0.85
C VAL A 36 1.32 -4.93 1.44
N ASP A 37 0.42 -4.09 0.93
CA ASP A 37 0.14 -2.74 1.45
C ASP A 37 -0.43 -2.78 2.87
N GLU A 38 -1.32 -3.73 3.16
CA GLU A 38 -1.80 -3.99 4.52
C GLU A 38 -0.68 -4.43 5.46
N LEU A 39 0.17 -5.37 5.04
CA LEU A 39 1.37 -5.76 5.81
C LEU A 39 2.28 -4.56 6.06
N ASN A 40 2.53 -3.73 5.04
CA ASN A 40 3.38 -2.55 5.16
C ASN A 40 2.81 -1.55 6.19
N SER A 41 1.48 -1.40 6.23
CA SER A 41 0.78 -0.59 7.24
C SER A 41 0.99 -1.12 8.66
N TRP A 42 0.92 -2.45 8.86
CA TRP A 42 1.21 -3.08 10.15
C TRP A 42 2.66 -2.91 10.57
N VAL A 43 3.62 -3.03 9.65
CA VAL A 43 5.04 -2.77 9.94
C VAL A 43 5.24 -1.32 10.44
N GLY A 44 4.52 -0.36 9.86
CA GLY A 44 4.56 1.04 10.29
C GLY A 44 4.06 1.24 11.72
N LEU A 45 2.96 0.58 12.08
CA LEU A 45 2.45 0.59 13.45
C LEU A 45 3.46 -0.03 14.43
N ILE A 46 4.05 -1.18 14.08
CA ILE A 46 5.06 -1.84 14.93
C ILE A 46 6.30 -0.97 15.10
N ARG A 47 6.71 -0.26 14.04
CA ARG A 47 7.82 0.69 14.09
C ARG A 47 7.53 1.85 15.04
N ASP A 48 6.32 2.40 15.02
CA ASP A 48 5.92 3.48 15.94
C ASP A 48 5.92 3.03 17.42
N LEU A 49 5.63 1.75 17.67
CA LEU A 49 5.55 1.18 19.01
C LEU A 49 6.85 0.56 19.53
N THR A 50 7.93 0.52 18.73
CA THR A 50 9.18 -0.14 19.14
C THR A 50 10.08 0.78 19.96
N GLU A 51 10.64 0.27 21.06
CA GLU A 51 11.61 1.01 21.90
C GLU A 51 13.08 0.72 21.52
N TYR A 52 13.31 -0.10 20.48
CA TYR A 52 14.64 -0.56 20.09
C TYR A 52 15.11 0.13 18.80
N PRO A 53 16.06 1.09 18.85
CA PRO A 53 16.46 1.87 17.68
C PRO A 53 17.01 1.03 16.52
N LYS A 54 17.69 -0.10 16.82
CA LYS A 54 18.15 -1.03 15.78
C LYS A 54 17.00 -1.68 15.02
N THR A 55 15.92 -2.00 15.72
CA THR A 55 14.71 -2.62 15.14
C THR A 55 13.96 -1.61 14.29
N GLU A 56 13.82 -0.36 14.76
CA GLU A 56 13.22 0.74 14.01
C GLU A 56 13.86 0.89 12.61
N GLY A 57 15.19 0.98 12.55
CA GLY A 57 15.90 1.10 11.28
C GLY A 57 15.85 -0.16 10.40
N VAL A 58 15.56 -1.34 10.95
CA VAL A 58 15.27 -2.54 10.14
C VAL A 58 13.85 -2.46 9.58
N LEU A 59 12.86 -2.08 10.40
CA LEU A 59 11.46 -1.98 9.99
C LEU A 59 11.28 -0.92 8.91
N GLU A 60 11.92 0.25 9.03
CA GLU A 60 11.90 1.28 8.00
C GLU A 60 12.43 0.77 6.65
N ARG A 61 13.55 0.01 6.66
CA ARG A 61 14.10 -0.60 5.44
C ARG A 61 13.15 -1.62 4.83
N VAL A 62 12.48 -2.42 5.66
CA VAL A 62 11.46 -3.36 5.20
C VAL A 62 10.29 -2.62 4.56
N GLN A 63 9.76 -1.56 5.20
CA GLN A 63 8.63 -0.78 4.66
C GLN A 63 8.93 -0.14 3.30
N ASN A 64 10.16 0.33 3.09
CA ASN A 64 10.58 0.93 1.83
C ASN A 64 10.83 -0.10 0.70
N THR A 65 10.91 -1.39 1.06
CA THR A 65 11.16 -2.49 0.11
C THR A 65 9.87 -3.19 -0.33
N LEU A 66 8.87 -3.26 0.57
CA LEU A 66 7.55 -3.84 0.32
C LEU A 66 6.71 -2.94 -0.59
#